data_AF-A0A094GAE7-F1
#
_entry.id   AF-A0A094GAE7-F1
#
_cell.length_a   1.000
_cell.length_b   1.000
_cell.length_c   1.000
_cell.angle_alpha   90.00
_cell.angle_beta   90.00
_cell.angle_gamma   90.00
#
_symmetry.space_group_name_H-M   'P 1'
#
loop_
_entity.id
_entity.type
_entity.pdbx_description
1 polymer ?
#
loop_
_entity_poly.entity_id
_entity_poly.type
_entity_poly.pdbx_seq_one_letter_code
_entity_poly.pdbx_strand_id
1 'polypeptide(L)'
;MAHSFTLLKAEVKALQQANALKKRRANKRRKRIQLGGSLTIEEGDELVWSTQTSVDEGGNATQGQRTKGKPRRCGTCNQVGHNARTCKEVLDSITVDS
;
A
#
# COMPACT_ATOMS: atom_id res chain seq x y z
N MET A 1 -27.83 16.16 40.88
CA MET A 1 -27.00 14.96 41.08
C MET A 1 -27.30 13.83 40.10
N ALA A 2 -28.56 13.50 39.80
CA ALA A 2 -28.87 12.43 38.84
C ALA A 2 -28.53 12.79 37.38
N HIS A 3 -28.77 14.04 36.97
CA HIS A 3 -28.53 14.49 35.59
C HIS A 3 -27.03 14.47 35.20
N SER A 4 -26.16 14.98 36.08
CA SER A 4 -24.70 14.93 35.85
C SER A 4 -24.19 13.50 35.73
N PHE A 5 -24.68 12.58 36.56
CA PHE A 5 -24.35 11.16 36.45
C PHE A 5 -24.81 10.54 35.12
N THR A 6 -25.99 10.91 34.62
CA THR A 6 -26.46 10.44 33.30
C THR A 6 -25.60 10.95 32.14
N LEU A 7 -25.17 12.21 32.18
CA LEU A 7 -24.29 12.79 31.16
C LEU A 7 -22.92 12.11 31.16
N LEU A 8 -22.32 11.95 32.34
CA LEU A 8 -21.04 11.25 32.49
C LEU A 8 -21.12 9.80 31.99
N LYS A 9 -22.21 9.10 32.30
CA LYS A 9 -22.40 7.72 31.84
C LYS A 9 -22.54 7.64 30.31
N ALA A 10 -23.18 8.63 29.69
CA ALA A 10 -23.28 8.72 28.23
C ALA A 10 -21.91 8.98 27.59
N GLU A 11 -21.13 9.90 28.15
CA GLU A 11 -19.77 10.21 27.68
C GLU A 11 -18.83 9.01 27.81
N VAL A 12 -18.81 8.35 28.97
CA VAL A 12 -18.01 7.14 29.18
C VAL A 12 -18.37 6.05 28.17
N LYS A 13 -19.66 5.85 27.90
CA LYS A 13 -20.12 4.88 26.90
C LYS A 13 -19.67 5.26 25.49
N ALA A 14 -19.74 6.54 25.12
CA ALA A 14 -19.26 7.04 23.83
C ALA A 14 -17.75 6.85 23.66
N LEU A 15 -16.96 7.15 24.70
CA LEU A 15 -15.51 6.96 24.70
C LEU A 15 -15.13 5.47 24.60
N GLN A 16 -15.82 4.60 25.33
CA GLN A 16 -15.62 3.15 25.25
C GLN A 16 -15.91 2.62 23.85
N GLN A 17 -16.99 3.07 23.21
CA GLN A 17 -17.33 2.70 21.83
C GLN A 17 -16.27 3.19 20.83
N ALA A 18 -15.82 4.43 20.95
CA ALA A 18 -14.77 4.98 20.10
C ALA A 18 -13.44 4.20 20.23
N ASN A 19 -13.07 3.84 21.47
CA ASN A 19 -11.88 3.04 21.74
C ASN A 19 -11.99 1.61 21.20
N ALA A 20 -13.16 0.97 21.32
CA ALA A 20 -13.41 -0.34 20.73
C ALA A 20 -13.26 -0.31 19.20
N LEU A 21 -13.75 0.74 18.54
CA LEU A 21 -13.59 0.93 17.09
C LEU A 21 -12.12 1.14 16.69
N LYS A 22 -11.35 1.94 17.44
CA LYS A 22 -9.90 2.10 17.22
C LYS A 22 -9.15 0.78 17.36
N LYS A 23 -9.42 0.01 18.43
CA LYS A 23 -8.81 -1.30 18.65
C LYS A 23 -9.18 -2.30 17.55
N ARG A 24 -10.43 -2.31 17.09
CA ARG A 24 -10.87 -3.14 15.94
C ARG A 24 -10.09 -2.81 14.66
N ARG A 25 -9.79 -1.54 14.41
CA ARG A 25 -8.96 -1.11 13.26
C ARG A 25 -7.51 -1.54 13.42
N ALA A 26 -6.94 -1.39 14.61
CA ALA A 26 -5.56 -1.80 14.90
C ALA A 26 -5.36 -3.32 14.82
N ASN A 27 -6.32 -4.09 15.36
CA ASN A 27 -6.28 -5.56 15.41
C ASN A 27 -6.68 -6.22 14.09
N LYS A 28 -7.14 -5.45 13.09
CA LYS A 28 -7.41 -5.99 11.76
C LYS A 28 -6.09 -6.43 11.15
N ARG A 29 -6.00 -7.71 10.80
CA ARG A 29 -4.81 -8.33 10.19
C ARG A 29 -4.36 -7.49 8.98
N ARG A 30 -3.20 -6.86 9.08
CA ARG A 30 -2.63 -6.05 7.99
C ARG A 30 -2.11 -6.98 6.91
N LYS A 31 -2.32 -6.63 5.64
CA LYS A 31 -1.83 -7.41 4.48
C LYS A 31 -0.31 -7.31 4.30
N ARG A 32 0.34 -6.32 4.94
CA ARG A 32 1.79 -6.10 4.96
C ARG A 32 2.19 -5.54 6.33
N ILE A 33 3.37 -5.93 6.82
CA ILE A 33 3.98 -5.33 8.00
C ILE A 33 4.48 -3.95 7.58
N GLN A 34 3.81 -2.90 8.06
CA GLN A 34 4.32 -1.54 8.01
C GLN A 34 4.84 -1.25 9.40
N LEU A 35 6.14 -1.44 9.61
CA LEU A 35 6.86 -0.90 10.77
C LEU A 35 6.85 0.63 10.60
N GLY A 36 5.71 1.24 10.95
CA GLY A 36 5.54 2.68 10.94
C GLY A 36 6.12 3.23 12.23
N GLY A 37 7.37 3.67 12.17
CA GLY A 37 8.09 4.38 13.23
C GLY A 37 9.26 5.16 12.61
N SER A 38 9.75 6.20 13.30
CA SER A 38 11.04 6.79 13.00
C SER A 38 12.11 5.86 13.58
N LEU A 39 12.78 5.11 12.72
CA LEU A 39 13.93 4.29 13.11
C LEU A 39 15.05 5.23 13.58
N THR A 40 15.66 4.96 14.73
CA THR A 40 16.90 5.68 15.09
C THR A 40 18.05 5.18 14.22
N ILE A 41 19.14 5.94 14.15
CA ILE A 41 20.29 5.58 13.29
C ILE A 41 20.87 4.24 13.77
N GLU A 42 20.95 4.05 15.08
CA GLU A 42 21.48 2.85 15.72
C GLU A 42 20.62 1.60 15.42
N GLU A 43 19.29 1.73 15.53
CA GLU A 43 18.36 0.64 15.16
C GLU A 43 18.43 0.30 13.65
N GLY A 44 18.76 1.29 12.81
CA GLY A 44 19.02 1.10 11.39
C GLY A 44 20.29 0.32 11.10
N ASP A 45 21.38 0.67 11.79
CA ASP A 45 22.67 0.03 11.62
C ASP A 45 22.65 -1.42 12.12
N GLU A 46 21.94 -1.72 13.21
CA GLU A 46 21.75 -3.10 13.71
C GLU A 46 21.00 -4.00 12.71
N LEU A 47 20.00 -3.46 12.01
CA LEU A 47 19.28 -4.18 10.96
C LEU A 47 20.17 -4.46 9.73
N VAL A 48 21.02 -3.50 9.35
CA VAL A 48 21.99 -3.69 8.26
C VAL A 48 23.04 -4.73 8.66
N TRP A 49 23.53 -4.68 9.91
CA TRP A 49 24.51 -5.63 10.43
C TRP A 49 23.95 -7.07 10.46
N SER A 50 22.76 -7.27 11.04
CA SER A 50 22.12 -8.58 11.14
C SER A 50 21.77 -9.20 9.78
N THR A 51 21.46 -8.37 8.78
CA THR A 51 21.22 -8.84 7.40
C THR A 51 22.50 -9.16 6.64
N GLN A 52 23.63 -8.51 6.97
CA GLN A 52 24.95 -8.84 6.40
C GLN A 52 25.59 -10.08 7.02
N THR A 53 25.22 -10.47 8.23
CA THR A 53 25.75 -11.70 8.87
C THR A 53 25.00 -12.97 8.47
N SER A 54 23.87 -12.87 7.78
CA SER A 54 23.01 -14.01 7.41
C SER A 54 23.12 -14.42 5.93
N VAL A 55 24.12 -13.92 5.18
CA VAL A 55 24.24 -14.16 3.73
C VAL A 55 24.85 -15.52 3.37
N ASP A 56 25.34 -16.32 4.33
CA ASP A 56 25.98 -17.61 3.99
C ASP A 56 25.10 -18.86 4.15
N GLU A 57 23.93 -18.80 4.77
CA GLU A 57 23.07 -20.00 4.87
C GLU A 57 21.58 -19.68 4.74
N GLY A 58 21.00 -20.07 3.60
CA GLY A 58 19.56 -20.24 3.46
C GLY A 58 18.88 -19.17 2.62
N GLY A 59 18.68 -19.49 1.34
CA GLY A 59 17.99 -18.63 0.39
C GLY A 59 16.56 -18.24 0.78
N ASN A 60 16.06 -17.25 0.04
CA ASN A 60 14.70 -16.70 0.03
C ASN A 60 14.46 -15.45 0.90
N ALA A 61 15.38 -14.49 0.85
CA ALA A 61 14.96 -13.09 0.94
C ALA A 61 14.30 -12.75 -0.40
N THR A 62 12.98 -12.58 -0.37
CA THR A 62 12.14 -12.19 -1.50
C THR A 62 12.61 -10.80 -1.98
N GLN A 63 13.65 -10.78 -2.80
CA GLN A 63 13.89 -9.70 -3.73
C GLN A 63 12.54 -9.48 -4.38
N GLY A 64 11.97 -8.28 -4.19
CA GLY A 64 10.82 -7.83 -4.94
C GLY A 64 11.24 -7.76 -6.40
N GLN A 65 11.32 -8.92 -7.03
CA GLN A 65 11.44 -9.12 -8.45
C GLN A 65 10.16 -8.46 -8.94
N ARG A 66 10.29 -7.20 -9.37
CA ARG A 66 9.23 -6.46 -10.03
C ARG A 66 8.84 -7.40 -11.16
N THR A 67 7.77 -8.17 -10.96
CA THR A 67 7.20 -9.00 -12.01
C THR A 67 7.05 -8.02 -13.15
N LYS A 68 7.81 -8.22 -14.24
CA LYS A 68 7.75 -7.33 -15.41
C LYS A 68 6.27 -7.20 -15.69
N GLY A 69 5.71 -6.02 -15.37
CA GLY A 69 4.28 -5.81 -15.43
C GLY A 69 3.83 -6.19 -16.84
N LYS A 70 2.61 -6.70 -16.98
CA LYS A 70 2.05 -7.06 -18.28
C LYS A 70 2.37 -5.93 -19.28
N PRO A 71 2.92 -6.23 -20.48
CA PRO A 71 3.36 -5.20 -21.40
C PRO A 71 2.23 -4.20 -21.63
N ARG A 72 2.58 -2.91 -21.58
CA ARG A 72 1.63 -1.83 -21.81
C ARG A 72 0.95 -2.00 -23.16
N ARG A 73 -0.38 -1.91 -23.15
CA ARG A 73 -1.22 -1.97 -24.35
C ARG A 73 -1.68 -0.57 -24.76
N CYS A 74 -1.90 -0.38 -26.06
CA CYS A 74 -2.49 0.80 -26.63
C CYS A 74 -3.92 0.98 -26.10
N GLY A 75 -4.30 2.20 -25.72
CA GLY A 75 -5.65 2.50 -25.23
C GLY A 75 -6.73 2.45 -26.32
N THR A 76 -6.34 2.52 -27.59
CA THR A 76 -7.25 2.50 -28.75
C THR A 76 -7.43 1.09 -29.29
N CYS A 77 -6.35 0.45 -29.76
CA CYS A 77 -6.40 -0.86 -30.42
C CYS A 77 -5.97 -2.06 -29.54
N ASN A 78 -5.60 -1.81 -28.27
CA ASN A 78 -5.22 -2.83 -27.29
C ASN A 78 -3.99 -3.71 -27.66
N GLN A 79 -3.27 -3.36 -28.72
CA GLN A 79 -2.01 -3.99 -29.13
C GLN A 79 -0.82 -3.46 -28.31
N VAL A 80 0.27 -4.23 -28.25
CA VAL A 80 1.52 -3.84 -27.57
C VAL A 80 2.49 -3.16 -28.54
N GLY A 81 3.45 -2.39 -28.01
CA GLY A 81 4.52 -1.77 -28.81
C GLY A 81 4.29 -0.30 -29.21
N HIS A 82 3.11 0.26 -28.96
CA HIS A 82 2.82 1.68 -29.20
C HIS A 82 1.81 2.24 -28.17
N ASN A 83 1.58 3.55 -28.19
CA ASN A 83 0.58 4.23 -27.35
C ASN A 83 -0.56 4.79 -28.21
N ALA A 84 -1.69 5.16 -27.61
CA ALA A 84 -2.86 5.72 -28.28
C ALA A 84 -2.50 6.92 -29.19
N ARG A 85 -1.54 7.76 -28.79
CA ARG A 85 -1.06 8.91 -29.58
C ARG A 85 -0.36 8.54 -30.90
N THR A 86 0.18 7.33 -31.01
CA THR A 86 0.89 6.84 -32.19
C THR A 86 0.19 5.62 -32.79
N CYS A 87 -1.10 5.45 -32.47
CA CYS A 87 -1.89 4.35 -32.97
C CYS A 87 -2.27 4.62 -34.43
N LYS A 88 -1.94 3.67 -35.31
CA LYS A 88 -2.23 3.78 -36.75
C LYS A 88 -3.73 3.94 -37.01
N GLU A 89 -4.58 3.22 -36.27
CA GLU A 89 -6.04 3.37 -36.39
C GLU A 89 -6.54 4.80 -36.13
N VAL A 90 -5.91 5.51 -35.18
CA VAL A 90 -6.23 6.93 -34.93
C VAL A 90 -5.73 7.81 -36.07
N LEU A 91 -4.51 7.57 -36.55
CA LEU A 91 -3.94 8.33 -37.66
C LEU A 91 -4.73 8.14 -38.96
N ASP A 92 -5.17 6.91 -39.23
CA ASP A 92 -5.96 6.56 -40.41
C ASP A 92 -7.38 7.14 -40.31
N SER A 93 -7.96 7.24 -39.11
CA SER A 93 -9.24 7.95 -38.92
C SER A 93 -9.15 9.45 -39.19
N ILE A 94 -7.99 10.07 -38.95
CA ILE A 94 -7.77 11.50 -39.21
C ILE A 94 -7.61 11.77 -40.72
N THR A 95 -7.03 10.82 -41.47
CA THR A 95 -6.75 10.99 -42.90
C THR A 95 -7.92 10.66 -43.82
N VAL A 96 -8.96 9.96 -43.32
CA VAL A 96 -10.19 9.66 -44.10
C VAL A 96 -11.19 10.81 -44.06
N ASP A 97 -11.12 11.68 -43.04
CA ASP A 97 -12.00 12.85 -42.87
C ASP A 97 -11.42 14.15 -43.49
N SER A 98 -10.41 14.05 -44.37
CA SER A 98 -9.82 15.20 -45.11
C SER A 98 -10.07 15.12 -46.61
#